data_AF-A0A8H5WHY9-F1
#
_entry.id   AF-A0A8H5WHY9-F1
#
_cell.length_a   1.000
_cell.length_b   1.000
_cell.length_c   1.000
_cell.angle_alpha   90.00
_cell.angle_beta   90.00
_cell.angle_gamma   90.00
#
_symmetry.space_group_name_H-M   'P 1'
#
loop_
_entity.id
_entity.type
_entity.pdbx_description
1 polymer ?
#
loop_
_entity_poly.entity_id
_entity_poly.type
_entity_poly.pdbx_seq_one_letter_code
_entity_poly.pdbx_strand_id
1 'polypeptide(L)'
;MISQEDLDNIAEKGIAFTIRSVFVIDPSKKIRLMMMYPASAGRNSAEVLRAIDSLQTGDKKGVVTPIDWQVGDDAIVPPSVSTEDAKKKFGNVREVKPYWRFTRA
;
A
#
# COMPACT_ATOMS: atom_id res chain seq x y z
N MET A 1 -18.78 -5.01 3.09
CA MET A 1 -18.37 -5.79 4.27
C MET A 1 -19.16 -5.30 5.45
N ILE A 2 -19.75 -6.21 6.22
CA ILE A 2 -20.61 -5.96 7.39
C ILE A 2 -19.90 -6.64 8.57
N SER A 3 -19.93 -6.04 9.77
CA SER A 3 -19.36 -6.67 10.97
C SER A 3 -20.34 -7.68 11.60
N GLN A 4 -19.85 -8.58 12.45
CA GLN A 4 -20.74 -9.48 13.20
C GLN A 4 -21.70 -8.68 14.10
N GLU A 5 -21.21 -7.63 14.75
CA GLU A 5 -22.02 -6.73 15.57
C GLU A 5 -23.16 -6.07 14.76
N ASP A 6 -22.90 -5.68 13.51
CA ASP A 6 -23.94 -5.12 12.64
C ASP A 6 -25.01 -6.15 12.28
N LEU A 7 -24.64 -7.44 12.14
CA LEU A 7 -25.58 -8.53 11.89
C LEU A 7 -26.43 -8.84 13.13
N ASP A 8 -25.80 -8.88 14.31
CA ASP A 8 -26.50 -9.17 15.57
C ASP A 8 -27.51 -8.07 15.91
N ASN A 9 -27.21 -6.81 15.52
CA ASN A 9 -28.08 -5.66 15.74
C ASN A 9 -29.15 -5.46 14.65
N ILE A 10 -29.21 -6.29 13.59
CA ILE A 10 -30.24 -6.16 12.53
C ILE A 10 -31.66 -6.22 13.10
N ALA A 11 -31.89 -7.10 14.08
CA ALA A 11 -33.21 -7.32 14.66
C ALA A 11 -33.74 -6.08 15.40
N GLU A 12 -32.86 -5.27 15.99
CA GLU A 12 -33.22 -4.05 16.73
C GLU A 12 -33.18 -2.78 15.85
N LYS A 13 -32.21 -2.67 14.95
CA LYS A 13 -31.94 -1.44 14.17
C LYS A 13 -32.47 -1.49 12.73
N GLY A 14 -32.97 -2.64 12.28
CA GLY A 14 -33.62 -2.84 10.98
C GLY A 14 -32.70 -2.91 9.76
N ILE A 15 -31.51 -2.31 9.80
CA ILE A 15 -30.54 -2.29 8.67
C ILE A 15 -29.12 -2.49 9.21
N ALA A 16 -28.34 -3.39 8.59
CA ALA A 16 -26.92 -3.53 8.86
C ALA A 16 -26.09 -2.43 8.17
N PHE A 17 -25.17 -1.83 8.91
CA PHE A 17 -24.24 -0.85 8.36
C PHE A 17 -22.97 -1.53 7.82
N THR A 18 -22.32 -0.87 6.86
CA THR A 18 -21.07 -1.39 6.29
C THR A 18 -19.87 -0.88 7.08
N ILE A 19 -18.84 -1.72 7.16
CA ILE A 19 -17.49 -1.31 7.57
C ILE A 19 -16.98 -0.29 6.55
N ARG A 20 -16.35 0.79 7.02
CA ARG A 20 -15.78 1.86 6.17
C ARG A 20 -14.56 1.33 5.42
N SER A 21 -14.83 0.60 4.34
CA SER A 21 -13.84 -0.09 3.53
C SER A 21 -13.37 0.82 2.40
N VAL A 22 -12.06 0.85 2.16
CA VAL A 22 -11.44 1.49 0.99
C VAL A 22 -10.80 0.40 0.16
N PHE A 23 -11.13 0.38 -1.13
CA PHE A 23 -10.53 -0.53 -2.11
C PHE A 23 -9.78 0.31 -3.14
N VAL A 24 -8.47 0.09 -3.26
CA VAL A 24 -7.67 0.67 -4.35
C VAL A 24 -7.62 -0.34 -5.48
N ILE A 25 -8.18 0.02 -6.64
CA ILE A 25 -8.33 -0.86 -7.80
C ILE A 25 -7.51 -0.29 -8.95
N ASP A 26 -6.69 -1.13 -9.58
CA ASP A 26 -5.86 -0.71 -10.71
C ASP A 26 -6.61 -0.72 -12.06
N PRO A 27 -6.02 -0.20 -13.16
CA PRO A 27 -6.66 -0.22 -14.47
C PRO A 27 -7.03 -1.63 -14.98
N SER A 28 -6.29 -2.66 -14.54
CA SER A 28 -6.53 -4.08 -14.80
C SER A 28 -7.64 -4.69 -13.94
N LYS A 29 -8.37 -3.86 -13.17
CA LYS A 29 -9.49 -4.23 -12.30
C LYS A 29 -9.08 -5.17 -11.17
N LYS A 30 -7.81 -5.14 -10.75
CA LYS A 30 -7.30 -5.89 -9.60
C LYS A 30 -7.33 -5.01 -8.35
N ILE A 31 -7.78 -5.58 -7.25
CA ILE A 31 -7.67 -4.96 -5.92
C ILE A 31 -6.19 -5.00 -5.52
N ARG A 32 -5.60 -3.82 -5.30
CA ARG A 32 -4.19 -3.66 -4.92
C ARG A 32 -4.00 -3.47 -3.43
N LEU A 33 -4.99 -2.88 -2.77
CA LEU A 33 -4.95 -2.59 -1.35
C LEU A 33 -6.38 -2.48 -0.81
N MET A 34 -6.57 -2.98 0.41
CA MET A 34 -7.81 -2.87 1.17
C MET A 34 -7.52 -2.28 2.55
N MET A 35 -8.30 -1.29 2.96
CA MET A 35 -8.26 -0.72 4.31
C MET A 35 -9.65 -0.78 4.92
N MET A 36 -9.76 -1.28 6.14
CA MET A 36 -11.04 -1.53 6.81
C MET A 36 -11.05 -0.82 8.15
N TYR A 37 -11.90 0.20 8.26
CA TYR A 37 -12.06 1.00 9.48
C TYR A 37 -13.46 0.76 10.06
N PRO A 38 -13.61 0.57 11.39
CA PRO A 38 -14.93 0.52 12.01
C PRO A 38 -15.65 1.87 11.90
N ALA A 39 -16.95 1.89 12.16
CA ALA A 39 -17.73 3.13 12.12
C ALA A 39 -17.21 4.21 13.09
N SER A 40 -16.62 3.77 14.21
CA SER A 40 -16.05 4.57 15.30
C SER A 40 -14.72 5.24 14.98
N ALA A 41 -14.00 4.81 13.94
CA ALA A 41 -12.69 5.36 13.58
C ALA A 41 -12.72 6.08 12.22
N GLY A 42 -12.37 7.37 12.23
CA GLY A 42 -12.20 8.16 11.01
C GLY A 42 -11.04 7.64 10.16
N ARG A 43 -11.18 7.71 8.83
CA ARG A 43 -10.11 7.35 7.88
C ARG A 43 -9.11 8.50 7.74
N ASN A 44 -7.85 8.17 7.46
CA ASN A 44 -6.84 9.14 7.07
C ASN A 44 -6.76 9.24 5.53
N SER A 45 -7.17 10.36 4.94
CA SER A 45 -7.12 10.58 3.48
C SER A 45 -5.69 10.71 2.95
N ALA A 46 -4.75 11.24 3.75
CA ALA A 46 -3.35 11.33 3.36
C ALA A 46 -2.74 9.93 3.18
N GLU A 47 -3.13 8.97 4.02
CA GLU A 47 -2.66 7.58 3.86
C GLU A 47 -3.21 6.92 2.59
N VAL A 48 -4.46 7.23 2.21
CA VAL A 48 -5.01 6.75 0.94
C VAL A 48 -4.18 7.28 -0.24
N LEU A 49 -3.82 8.56 -0.24
CA LEU A 49 -2.99 9.15 -1.29
C LEU A 49 -1.56 8.57 -1.28
N ARG A 50 -0.92 8.49 -0.12
CA ARG A 50 0.43 7.93 0.03
C ARG A 50 0.50 6.48 -0.46
N ALA A 51 -0.52 5.67 -0.15
CA ALA A 51 -0.62 4.30 -0.64
C ALA A 51 -0.77 4.23 -2.17
N ILE A 52 -1.54 5.15 -2.77
CA ILE A 52 -1.67 5.25 -4.24
C ILE A 52 -0.32 5.63 -4.87
N ASP A 53 0.36 6.65 -4.34
CA ASP A 53 1.67 7.08 -4.84
C ASP A 53 2.70 5.96 -4.73
N SER A 54 2.68 5.21 -3.64
CA SER A 54 3.51 4.03 -3.43
C SER A 54 3.25 2.94 -4.49
N LEU A 55 1.98 2.57 -4.71
CA LEU A 55 1.59 1.56 -5.70
C LEU A 55 2.01 1.98 -7.12
N GLN A 56 1.74 3.23 -7.50
CA GLN A 56 2.10 3.74 -8.82
C GLN A 56 3.61 3.87 -9.02
N THR A 57 4.35 4.26 -7.97
CA THR A 57 5.82 4.33 -8.01
C THR A 57 6.42 2.95 -8.20
N GLY A 58 5.92 1.95 -7.46
CA GLY A 58 6.34 0.57 -7.60
C GLY A 58 6.09 0.01 -9.00
N ASP A 59 4.89 0.23 -9.55
CA ASP A 59 4.53 -0.22 -10.90
C ASP A 59 5.40 0.46 -11.98
N LYS A 60 5.60 1.78 -11.87
CA LYS A 60 6.34 2.56 -12.89
C LYS A 60 7.84 2.27 -12.89
N LYS A 61 8.44 2.14 -11.70
CA LYS A 61 9.90 2.10 -11.54
C LYS A 61 10.42 0.70 -11.21
N GLY A 62 9.55 -0.23 -10.81
CA GLY A 62 9.94 -1.57 -10.38
C GLY A 62 10.74 -1.55 -9.08
N VAL A 63 10.30 -0.72 -8.13
CA VAL A 63 10.85 -0.60 -6.77
C VAL A 63 9.80 -0.97 -5.74
N VAL A 64 10.18 -1.14 -4.48
CA VAL A 64 9.23 -1.30 -3.36
C VAL A 64 9.45 -0.19 -2.32
N THR A 65 8.39 0.29 -1.69
CA THR A 65 8.47 1.39 -0.73
C THR A 65 8.64 0.85 0.71
N PRO A 66 9.53 1.43 1.52
CA PRO A 66 9.68 1.03 2.92
C PRO A 66 8.50 1.49 3.80
N ILE A 67 8.53 1.09 5.07
CA ILE A 67 7.65 1.62 6.10
C ILE A 67 7.75 3.16 6.15
N ASP A 68 6.61 3.82 6.34
CA ASP A 68 6.45 5.28 6.42
C ASP A 68 6.93 6.09 5.20
N TRP A 69 7.24 5.44 4.07
CA TRP A 69 7.71 6.09 2.86
C TRP A 69 6.79 7.22 2.38
N GLN A 70 7.39 8.36 2.06
CA GLN A 70 6.77 9.50 1.39
C GLN A 70 7.37 9.72 0.00
N VAL A 71 6.66 10.46 -0.85
CA VAL A 71 7.16 10.83 -2.17
C VAL A 71 8.47 11.61 -2.04
N GLY A 72 9.52 11.08 -2.67
CA GLY A 72 10.86 11.65 -2.63
C GLY A 72 11.85 10.89 -1.75
N ASP A 73 11.36 10.04 -0.83
CA ASP A 73 12.21 9.16 -0.03
C ASP A 73 12.81 8.03 -0.88
N ASP A 74 13.92 7.46 -0.40
CA ASP A 74 14.52 6.28 -1.00
C ASP A 74 13.55 5.10 -1.00
N ALA A 75 13.49 4.40 -2.13
CA ALA A 75 12.82 3.12 -2.27
C ALA A 75 13.80 1.95 -2.11
N ILE A 76 13.26 0.75 -2.02
CA ILE A 76 13.99 -0.50 -1.90
C ILE A 76 14.03 -1.20 -3.26
N VAL A 77 15.18 -1.74 -3.61
CA VAL A 77 15.36 -2.61 -4.78
C VAL A 77 14.76 -4.00 -4.46
N PRO A 78 13.83 -4.53 -5.28
CA PRO A 78 13.25 -5.84 -5.05
C PRO A 78 14.33 -6.93 -4.94
N PRO A 79 14.22 -7.89 -4.02
CA PRO A 79 15.21 -8.96 -3.86
C PRO A 79 15.41 -9.82 -5.12
N SER A 80 14.40 -9.85 -6.00
CA SER A 80 14.45 -10.56 -7.29
C SER A 80 15.40 -9.92 -8.32
N VAL A 81 15.86 -8.69 -8.09
CA VAL A 81 16.78 -7.98 -8.99
C VAL A 81 18.21 -8.13 -8.45
N SER A 82 19.15 -8.58 -9.29
CA SER A 82 20.56 -8.69 -8.92
C SER A 82 21.15 -7.30 -8.56
N THR A 83 22.18 -7.23 -7.71
CA THR A 83 22.80 -5.94 -7.37
C THR A 83 23.44 -5.28 -8.60
N GLU A 84 23.94 -6.07 -9.55
CA GLU A 84 24.51 -5.59 -10.80
C GLU A 84 23.45 -4.92 -11.67
N ASP A 85 22.30 -5.57 -11.86
CA ASP A 85 21.21 -5.01 -12.67
C ASP A 85 20.55 -3.82 -11.98
N ALA A 86 20.47 -3.85 -10.64
CA ALA A 86 20.02 -2.71 -9.86
C ALA A 86 20.93 -1.49 -10.06
N LYS A 87 22.25 -1.66 -10.02
CA LYS A 87 23.21 -0.57 -10.28
C LYS A 87 23.13 -0.06 -11.72
N LYS A 88 22.90 -0.93 -12.71
CA LYS A 88 22.68 -0.51 -14.11
C LYS A 88 21.40 0.30 -14.26
N LYS A 89 20.30 -0.13 -13.62
CA LYS A 89 18.98 0.49 -13.76
C LYS A 89 18.83 1.78 -12.95
N PHE A 90 19.34 1.78 -11.72
CA PHE A 90 19.11 2.85 -10.76
C PHE A 90 20.36 3.69 -10.42
N GLY A 91 21.54 3.28 -10.91
CA GLY A 91 22.81 3.94 -10.63
C GLY A 91 23.29 3.63 -9.22
N ASN A 92 23.13 4.60 -8.31
CA ASN A 92 23.61 4.44 -6.95
C ASN A 92 22.64 3.57 -6.12
N VAL A 93 23.16 2.45 -5.61
CA VAL A 93 22.41 1.52 -4.76
C VAL A 93 23.15 1.37 -3.44
N ARG A 94 22.50 1.78 -2.35
CA ARG A 94 23.03 1.64 -0.99
C ARG A 94 22.64 0.28 -0.42
N GLU A 95 23.61 -0.62 -0.34
CA GLU A 95 23.41 -1.97 0.19
C GLU A 95 23.66 -2.02 1.69
N VAL A 96 22.63 -2.35 2.48
CA VAL A 96 22.74 -2.60 3.93
C VAL A 96 22.87 -4.10 4.19
N LYS A 97 22.09 -4.89 3.46
CA LYS A 97 22.17 -6.36 3.36
C LYS A 97 21.90 -6.77 1.91
N PRO A 98 22.25 -7.99 1.47
CA PRO A 98 22.01 -8.44 0.10
C PRO A 98 20.56 -8.31 -0.39
N TYR A 99 19.59 -8.45 0.52
CA TYR A 99 18.16 -8.28 0.24
C TYR A 99 17.61 -6.90 0.62
N TRP A 100 18.39 -6.07 1.31
CA TRP A 100 17.97 -4.77 1.84
C TRP A 100 18.86 -3.68 1.24
N ARG A 101 18.41 -3.18 0.09
CA ARG A 101 19.15 -2.26 -0.77
C ARG A 101 18.27 -1.08 -1.11
N PHE A 102 18.77 0.12 -0.89
CA PHE A 102 18.07 1.37 -1.15
C PHE A 102 18.52 1.99 -2.46
N THR A 103 17.59 2.66 -3.13
CA THR A 103 17.80 3.47 -4.32
C THR A 103 16.89 4.69 -4.25
N ARG A 104 17.28 5.76 -4.94
CA ARG A 104 16.37 6.90 -5.10
C ARG A 104 15.13 6.46 -5.88
N ALA A 105 13.96 6.71 -5.30
CA ALA A 105 12.68 6.36 -5.90
C ALA A 105 12.50 7.11 -7.21
#